data_AF-A0A8S9Y7I7-F1
#
_entry.id   AF-A0A8S9Y7I7-F1
#
_cell.length_a   1.000
_cell.length_b   1.000
_cell.length_c   1.000
_cell.angle_alpha   90.00
_cell.angle_beta   90.00
_cell.angle_gamma   90.00
#
_symmetry.space_group_name_H-M   'P 1'
#
loop_
_entity.id
_entity.type
_entity.pdbx_description
1 polymer ?
#
loop_
_entity_poly.entity_id
_entity_poly.type
_entity_poly.pdbx_seq_one_letter_code
_entity_poly.pdbx_strand_id
1 'polypeptide(L)'
;MAKCFCLQVSWIRRTTSDYTLLTVGLITYAGDDRYVTIHPFNTYEWSLQIRLVQLRDAGIYECQVTKHPPISIILELKVVEARAEILGPPEKFVKLGSSVELLCEIQESPEPPEFVFWYHNERMVNYDKNRGLNITFDLANKKSSLRIIKATRDHSGNYSCVAGNAYPASAFVHILNEENPAAMQTGSSQREKARLATFLTQILFLIVSNM
;
A
#
# COMPACT_ATOMS: atom_id res chain seq x y z
N MET A 1 33.86 -46.38 -12.18
CA MET A 1 33.85 -44.93 -11.91
C MET A 1 32.63 -44.65 -11.04
N ALA A 2 32.81 -44.19 -9.80
CA ALA A 2 31.70 -43.84 -8.93
C ALA A 2 31.49 -42.32 -9.00
N LYS A 3 30.32 -41.88 -9.46
CA LYS A 3 29.84 -40.51 -9.25
C LYS A 3 28.83 -40.55 -8.13
N CYS A 4 29.02 -39.69 -7.12
CA CYS A 4 28.12 -39.58 -5.97
C CYS A 4 27.68 -38.12 -5.81
N PHE A 5 26.36 -37.94 -5.82
CA PHE A 5 25.51 -36.78 -5.55
C PHE A 5 25.93 -35.38 -6.05
N CYS A 6 25.16 -34.86 -7.00
CA CYS A 6 24.91 -33.43 -7.08
C CYS A 6 23.92 -33.11 -5.94
N LEU A 7 24.36 -32.46 -4.86
CA LEU A 7 23.43 -31.97 -3.84
C LEU A 7 22.48 -30.97 -4.52
N GLN A 8 21.18 -31.20 -4.42
CA GLN A 8 20.15 -30.32 -4.98
C GLN A 8 19.40 -29.63 -3.85
N VAL A 9 18.92 -28.42 -4.16
CA VAL A 9 18.04 -27.65 -3.27
C VAL A 9 16.61 -27.81 -3.75
N SER A 10 15.69 -28.04 -2.81
CA SER A 10 14.26 -28.08 -3.06
C SER A 10 13.59 -26.95 -2.30
N TRP A 11 12.66 -26.26 -2.96
CA TRP A 11 11.81 -25.25 -2.32
C TRP A 11 10.44 -25.84 -2.05
N ILE A 12 9.95 -25.67 -0.83
CA ILE A 12 8.70 -26.25 -0.35
C ILE A 12 7.89 -25.14 0.31
N ARG A 13 6.60 -25.04 -0.02
CA ARG A 13 5.66 -24.19 0.70
C ARG A 13 4.99 -24.99 1.80
N ARG A 14 5.06 -24.50 3.03
CA ARG A 14 4.41 -25.11 4.21
C ARG A 14 3.08 -24.43 4.45
N THR A 15 2.02 -25.21 4.36
CA THR A 15 0.67 -24.81 4.78
C THR A 15 0.35 -25.52 6.09
N THR A 16 -0.64 -25.04 6.85
CA THR A 16 -1.00 -25.59 8.18
C THR A 16 -1.31 -27.09 8.15
N SER A 17 -1.84 -27.61 7.04
CA SER A 17 -2.18 -29.03 6.85
C SER A 17 -1.22 -29.80 5.92
N ASP A 18 -0.51 -29.12 5.02
CA ASP A 18 0.13 -29.76 3.87
C ASP A 18 1.47 -29.13 3.47
N TYR A 19 2.30 -29.93 2.79
CA TYR A 19 3.55 -29.50 2.17
C TYR A 19 3.37 -29.50 0.65
N THR A 20 3.60 -28.36 0.00
CA THR A 20 3.58 -28.26 -1.46
C THR A 20 5.00 -28.12 -1.98
N LEU A 21 5.47 -29.10 -2.75
CA LEU A 21 6.76 -29.01 -3.44
C LEU A 21 6.67 -27.95 -4.55
N LEU A 22 7.53 -26.92 -4.48
CA LEU A 22 7.56 -25.85 -5.46
C LEU A 22 8.57 -26.15 -6.56
N THR A 23 9.82 -26.40 -6.19
CA THR A 23 10.92 -26.64 -7.14
C THR A 23 11.90 -27.68 -6.60
N VAL A 24 12.60 -28.37 -7.50
CA VAL A 24 13.77 -29.21 -7.20
C VAL A 24 14.88 -28.84 -8.18
N GLY A 25 15.99 -28.34 -7.64
CA GLY A 25 17.02 -27.70 -8.44
C GLY A 25 16.44 -26.54 -9.24
N LEU A 26 16.63 -26.57 -10.56
CA LEU A 26 16.11 -25.54 -11.48
C LEU A 26 14.72 -25.87 -12.04
N ILE A 27 14.14 -27.01 -11.68
CA ILE A 27 12.88 -27.51 -12.24
C ILE A 27 11.72 -27.12 -11.32
N THR A 28 10.69 -26.49 -11.86
CA THR A 28 9.45 -26.18 -11.13
C THR A 28 8.49 -27.36 -11.18
N TYR A 29 7.96 -27.74 -10.01
CA TYR A 29 6.99 -28.83 -9.80
C TYR A 29 5.60 -28.33 -9.37
N ALA A 30 5.52 -27.14 -8.77
CA ALA A 30 4.24 -26.51 -8.50
C ALA A 30 3.47 -26.28 -9.81
N GLY A 31 2.14 -26.37 -9.75
CA GLY A 31 1.27 -25.99 -10.88
C GLY A 31 1.18 -24.48 -11.15
N ASP A 32 2.00 -23.67 -10.49
CA ASP A 32 2.07 -22.22 -10.64
C ASP A 32 3.46 -21.83 -11.17
N ASP A 33 3.53 -21.42 -12.43
CA ASP A 33 4.76 -21.09 -13.15
C ASP A 33 5.44 -19.80 -12.64
N ARG A 34 4.81 -19.08 -11.71
CA ARG A 34 5.43 -17.89 -11.08
C ARG A 34 6.59 -18.26 -10.16
N TYR A 35 6.64 -19.50 -9.67
CA TYR A 35 7.74 -20.02 -8.86
C TYR A 35 8.93 -20.39 -9.75
N VAL A 36 10.04 -19.67 -9.58
CA VAL A 36 11.27 -19.88 -10.34
C VAL A 36 12.45 -19.97 -9.39
N THR A 37 13.36 -20.92 -9.60
CA THR A 37 14.61 -20.98 -8.85
C THR A 37 15.73 -20.29 -9.62
N ILE A 38 16.42 -19.39 -8.94
CA ILE A 38 17.62 -18.71 -9.44
C ILE A 38 18.83 -19.34 -8.75
N HIS A 39 19.78 -19.80 -9.57
CA HIS A 39 21.06 -20.31 -9.10
C HIS A 39 22.17 -19.72 -10.00
N PRO A 40 22.84 -18.64 -9.56
CA PRO A 40 23.92 -18.05 -10.33
C PRO A 40 25.09 -19.03 -10.51
N PHE A 41 25.69 -19.04 -11.69
CA PHE A 41 26.76 -19.98 -12.03
C PHE A 41 27.96 -19.88 -11.07
N ASN A 42 28.51 -21.03 -10.66
CA ASN A 42 29.62 -21.14 -9.70
C ASN A 42 29.37 -20.52 -8.32
N THR A 43 28.10 -20.39 -7.90
CA THR A 43 27.77 -19.96 -6.54
C THR A 43 27.19 -21.11 -5.74
N TYR A 44 27.05 -20.92 -4.42
CA TYR A 44 26.27 -21.80 -3.55
C TYR A 44 24.88 -21.24 -3.26
N GLU A 45 24.50 -20.15 -3.95
CA GLU A 45 23.26 -19.43 -3.69
C GLU A 45 22.10 -20.04 -4.48
N TRP A 46 21.03 -20.37 -3.77
CA TRP A 46 19.79 -20.89 -4.35
C TRP A 46 18.65 -20.03 -3.83
N SER A 47 18.04 -19.26 -4.74
CA SER A 47 17.02 -18.27 -4.40
C SER A 47 15.70 -18.64 -5.07
N LEU A 48 14.61 -18.63 -4.30
CA LEU A 48 13.26 -18.74 -4.84
C LEU A 48 12.77 -17.36 -5.24
N GLN A 49 12.49 -17.17 -6.52
CA GLN A 49 11.81 -16.00 -7.03
C GLN A 49 10.33 -16.33 -7.26
N ILE A 50 9.45 -15.49 -6.72
CA ILE A 50 8.01 -15.53 -7.00
C ILE A 50 7.69 -14.31 -7.86
N ARG A 51 7.27 -14.53 -9.11
CA ARG A 51 6.89 -13.43 -10.01
C ARG A 51 5.49 -12.94 -9.66
N LEU A 52 5.26 -11.63 -9.80
CA LEU A 52 3.95 -11.00 -9.57
C LEU A 52 3.34 -11.42 -8.21
N VAL A 53 4.10 -11.15 -7.14
CA VAL A 53 3.75 -11.53 -5.77
C VAL A 53 2.38 -10.98 -5.38
N GLN A 54 1.58 -11.80 -4.72
CA GLN A 54 0.26 -11.45 -4.22
C GLN A 54 0.19 -11.67 -2.71
N LEU A 55 -0.74 -11.00 -2.04
CA LEU A 55 -0.94 -11.15 -0.58
C LEU A 55 -1.12 -12.63 -0.17
N ARG A 56 -1.77 -13.43 -1.01
CA ARG A 56 -1.96 -14.88 -0.77
C ARG A 56 -0.67 -15.70 -0.80
N ASP A 57 0.43 -15.17 -1.32
CA ASP A 57 1.72 -15.85 -1.36
C ASP A 57 2.45 -15.77 -0.03
N ALA A 58 2.00 -14.90 0.89
CA ALA A 58 2.52 -14.83 2.25
C ALA A 58 2.41 -16.19 2.96
N GLY A 59 3.38 -16.49 3.82
CA GLY A 59 3.42 -17.73 4.58
C GLY A 59 4.81 -18.32 4.71
N ILE A 60 4.86 -19.59 5.12
CA ILE A 60 6.11 -20.27 5.44
C ILE A 60 6.64 -21.04 4.23
N TYR A 61 7.92 -20.82 3.94
CA TYR A 61 8.67 -21.52 2.91
C TYR A 61 9.84 -22.25 3.55
N GLU A 62 10.22 -23.37 2.95
CA GLU A 62 11.33 -24.21 3.40
C GLU A 62 12.27 -24.44 2.21
N CYS A 63 13.54 -24.13 2.45
CA CYS A 63 14.65 -24.48 1.57
C CYS A 63 15.30 -25.75 2.13
N GLN A 64 15.29 -26.84 1.36
CA GLN A 64 15.76 -28.15 1.81
C GLN A 64 16.88 -28.67 0.91
N VAL A 65 17.98 -29.14 1.52
CA VAL A 65 19.09 -29.77 0.81
C VAL A 65 18.95 -31.29 0.86
N THR A 66 19.09 -31.95 -0.29
CA THR A 66 19.01 -33.41 -0.45
C THR A 66 20.26 -34.12 0.10
N LYS A 67 20.45 -34.07 1.42
CA LYS A 67 21.46 -34.81 2.20
C LYS A 67 20.76 -35.87 3.06
N HIS A 68 21.50 -36.88 3.54
CA HIS A 68 21.02 -37.78 4.59
C HIS A 68 21.81 -37.55 5.90
N PRO A 69 21.19 -37.08 6.99
CA PRO A 69 19.81 -36.57 7.06
C PRO A 69 19.63 -35.24 6.29
N PRO A 70 18.40 -34.89 5.87
CA PRO A 70 18.13 -33.65 5.16
C PRO A 70 18.36 -32.45 6.09
N ILE A 71 18.80 -31.34 5.50
CA ILE A 71 19.02 -30.07 6.21
C ILE A 71 18.09 -29.05 5.58
N SER A 72 17.37 -28.30 6.40
CA SER A 72 16.37 -27.32 5.96
C SER A 72 16.51 -25.98 6.65
N ILE A 73 16.22 -24.91 5.94
CA ILE A 73 16.03 -23.55 6.47
C ILE A 73 14.58 -23.18 6.24
N ILE A 74 13.91 -22.70 7.28
CA ILE A 74 12.50 -22.26 7.23
C ILE A 74 12.48 -20.74 7.27
N LEU A 75 11.69 -20.12 6.40
CA LEU A 75 11.53 -18.67 6.30
C LEU A 75 10.06 -18.27 6.16
N GLU A 76 9.71 -17.12 6.71
CA GLU A 76 8.37 -16.54 6.60
C GLU A 76 8.40 -15.41 5.57
N LEU A 77 7.67 -15.57 4.48
CA LEU A 77 7.45 -14.51 3.50
C LEU A 77 6.30 -13.62 3.97
N LYS A 78 6.60 -12.35 4.22
CA LYS A 78 5.59 -11.31 4.48
C LYS A 78 5.39 -10.50 3.21
N VAL A 79 4.14 -10.38 2.79
CA VAL A 79 3.74 -9.58 1.63
C VAL A 79 2.93 -8.40 2.13
N VAL A 80 3.29 -7.20 1.70
CA VAL A 80 2.68 -5.94 2.11
C VAL A 80 2.37 -5.09 0.89
N GLU A 81 1.34 -4.27 0.99
CA GLU A 81 0.94 -3.32 -0.06
C GLU A 81 1.35 -1.92 0.36
N ALA A 82 2.45 -1.43 -0.19
CA ALA A 82 2.91 -0.08 0.10
C ALA A 82 1.89 0.95 -0.42
N ARG A 83 1.68 2.00 0.36
CA ARG A 83 0.77 3.11 0.02
C ARG A 83 1.41 4.44 0.37
N ALA A 84 1.26 5.41 -0.52
CA ALA A 84 1.51 6.80 -0.19
C ALA A 84 0.40 7.30 0.74
N GLU A 85 0.74 8.25 1.60
CA GLU A 85 -0.20 8.94 2.47
C GLU A 85 0.20 10.42 2.53
N ILE A 86 -0.72 11.31 2.16
CA ILE A 86 -0.53 12.75 2.36
C ILE A 86 -1.07 13.10 3.74
N LEU A 87 -0.18 13.53 4.64
CA LEU A 87 -0.54 13.76 6.04
C LEU A 87 -1.52 14.93 6.18
N GLY A 88 -2.53 14.70 7.02
CA GLY A 88 -3.59 15.66 7.30
C GLY A 88 -4.92 15.26 6.65
N PRO A 89 -5.91 16.17 6.65
CA PRO A 89 -7.21 15.88 6.07
C PRO A 89 -7.14 15.78 4.53
N PRO A 90 -8.02 14.98 3.90
CA PRO A 90 -8.09 14.86 2.45
C PRO A 90 -8.51 16.15 1.76
N GLU A 91 -9.19 17.05 2.47
CA GLU A 91 -9.51 18.41 2.02
C GLU A 91 -8.81 19.44 2.92
N LYS A 92 -8.00 20.30 2.32
CA LYS A 92 -7.20 21.32 3.02
C LYS A 92 -7.60 22.70 2.57
N PHE A 93 -8.04 23.53 3.52
CA PHE A 93 -8.44 24.91 3.26
C PHE A 93 -7.29 25.85 3.61
N VAL A 94 -6.87 26.67 2.64
CA VAL A 94 -5.69 27.52 2.72
C VAL A 94 -6.08 28.94 2.33
N LYS A 95 -5.65 29.93 3.11
CA LYS A 95 -5.92 31.34 2.82
C LYS A 95 -5.08 31.81 1.62
N LEU A 96 -5.66 32.64 0.76
CA LEU A 96 -4.95 33.28 -0.33
C LEU A 96 -3.70 34.05 0.18
N GLY A 97 -2.57 33.86 -0.48
CA GLY A 97 -1.28 34.44 -0.12
C GLY A 97 -0.53 33.73 1.01
N SER A 98 -1.15 32.77 1.71
CA SER A 98 -0.47 32.00 2.75
C SER A 98 0.45 30.90 2.17
N SER A 99 1.36 30.39 3.00
CA SER A 99 2.20 29.23 2.64
C SER A 99 1.55 27.94 3.14
N VAL A 100 1.63 26.88 2.35
CA VAL A 100 1.18 25.55 2.74
C VAL A 100 2.21 24.50 2.35
N GLU A 101 2.34 23.47 3.18
CA GLU A 101 3.13 22.27 2.91
C GLU A 101 2.23 21.04 2.93
N LEU A 102 2.42 20.17 1.94
CA LEU A 102 1.85 18.83 1.86
C LEU A 102 3.00 17.85 2.08
N LEU A 103 2.90 17.05 3.13
CA LEU A 103 3.87 16.02 3.45
C LEU A 103 3.32 14.68 3.01
N CYS A 104 4.07 13.95 2.19
CA CYS A 104 3.77 12.61 1.75
C CYS A 104 4.73 11.62 2.40
N GLU A 105 4.20 10.53 2.96
CA GLU A 105 4.97 9.40 3.50
C GLU A 105 4.56 8.11 2.78
N ILE A 106 5.52 7.25 2.45
CA ILE A 106 5.24 5.93 1.88
C ILE A 106 5.20 4.91 3.03
N GLN A 107 4.00 4.48 3.37
CA GLN A 107 3.72 3.48 4.39
C GLN A 107 3.88 2.06 3.85
N GLU A 108 4.22 1.13 4.73
CA GLU A 108 4.28 -0.32 4.46
C GLU A 108 5.23 -0.74 3.32
N SER A 109 6.09 0.16 2.83
CA SER A 109 7.14 -0.20 1.88
C SER A 109 8.33 -0.79 2.62
N PRO A 110 8.80 -2.01 2.30
CA PRO A 110 10.02 -2.56 2.90
C PRO A 110 11.25 -1.77 2.45
N GLU A 111 11.34 -1.46 1.16
CA GLU A 111 12.46 -0.74 0.56
C GLU A 111 12.11 0.73 0.26
N PRO A 112 13.11 1.63 0.17
CA PRO A 112 12.91 2.98 -0.35
C PRO A 112 12.31 2.98 -1.77
N PRO A 113 11.39 3.91 -2.10
CA PRO A 113 10.92 4.07 -3.47
C PRO A 113 12.03 4.61 -4.37
N GLU A 114 12.10 4.15 -5.62
CA GLU A 114 13.04 4.67 -6.62
C GLU A 114 12.75 6.14 -6.97
N PHE A 115 11.48 6.54 -6.95
CA PHE A 115 11.03 7.90 -7.20
C PHE A 115 9.74 8.23 -6.44
N VAL A 116 9.51 9.54 -6.24
CA VAL A 116 8.25 10.11 -5.78
C VAL A 116 7.90 11.32 -6.65
N PHE A 117 6.74 11.26 -7.31
CA PHE A 117 6.21 12.33 -8.13
C PHE A 117 4.99 12.98 -7.50
N TRP A 118 4.90 14.29 -7.71
CA TRP A 118 3.76 15.11 -7.36
C TRP A 118 3.02 15.51 -8.62
N TYR A 119 1.71 15.35 -8.59
CA TYR A 119 0.79 15.80 -9.61
C TYR A 119 -0.13 16.87 -9.04
N HIS A 120 -0.46 17.86 -9.85
CA HIS A 120 -1.51 18.83 -9.56
C HIS A 120 -2.50 18.83 -10.73
N ASN A 121 -3.74 18.40 -10.49
CA ASN A 121 -4.78 18.20 -11.51
C ASN A 121 -4.24 17.39 -12.71
N GLU A 122 -3.68 16.21 -12.44
CA GLU A 122 -3.13 15.27 -13.44
C GLU A 122 -1.84 15.72 -14.15
N ARG A 123 -1.34 16.93 -13.90
CA ARG A 123 -0.06 17.39 -14.44
C ARG A 123 1.06 17.21 -13.42
N MET A 124 2.13 16.52 -13.82
CA MET A 124 3.34 16.41 -13.01
C MET A 124 3.96 17.79 -12.76
N VAL A 125 4.31 18.09 -11.51
CA VAL A 125 4.84 19.41 -11.09
C VAL A 125 6.27 19.38 -10.56
N ASN A 126 6.92 18.21 -10.45
CA ASN A 126 8.29 18.05 -9.93
C ASN A 126 9.33 19.00 -10.53
N TYR A 127 9.18 19.35 -11.81
CA TYR A 127 10.14 20.17 -12.56
C TYR A 127 9.60 21.55 -12.94
N ASP A 128 8.39 21.89 -12.49
CA ASP A 128 7.74 23.16 -12.84
C ASP A 128 8.12 24.29 -11.86
N LYS A 129 9.28 24.91 -12.13
CA LYS A 129 9.81 26.01 -11.29
C LYS A 129 8.98 27.29 -11.33
N ASN A 130 8.12 27.46 -12.34
CA ASN A 130 7.42 28.73 -12.59
C ASN A 130 6.17 28.91 -11.72
N ARG A 131 5.70 27.84 -11.07
CA ARG A 131 4.46 27.86 -10.25
C ARG A 131 4.70 28.19 -8.77
N GLY A 132 5.92 28.53 -8.36
CA GLY A 132 6.22 28.80 -6.95
C GLY A 132 6.02 27.59 -6.03
N LEU A 133 6.11 26.39 -6.60
CA LEU A 133 6.12 25.10 -5.91
C LEU A 133 7.57 24.71 -5.62
N ASN A 134 7.84 24.32 -4.37
CA ASN A 134 9.11 23.76 -3.98
C ASN A 134 8.89 22.33 -3.51
N ILE A 135 9.51 21.37 -4.18
CA ILE A 135 9.36 19.95 -3.88
C ILE A 135 10.69 19.42 -3.35
N THR A 136 10.64 18.78 -2.19
CA THR A 136 11.78 18.10 -1.59
C THR A 136 11.49 16.61 -1.49
N PHE A 137 12.55 15.82 -1.62
CA PHE A 137 12.48 14.37 -1.54
C PHE A 137 13.52 13.85 -0.56
N ASP A 138 13.11 12.90 0.26
CA ASP A 138 13.96 12.11 1.14
C ASP A 138 13.57 10.64 0.95
N LEU A 139 14.10 10.05 -0.12
CA LEU A 139 13.76 8.68 -0.51
C LEU A 139 14.21 7.68 0.56
N ALA A 140 15.34 7.93 1.23
CA ALA A 140 15.86 7.07 2.29
C ALA A 140 14.88 6.98 3.46
N ASN A 141 14.27 8.10 3.85
CA ASN A 141 13.22 8.13 4.87
C ASN A 141 11.81 7.93 4.32
N LYS A 142 11.66 7.65 3.03
CA LYS A 142 10.37 7.39 2.35
C LYS A 142 9.41 8.58 2.44
N LYS A 143 9.94 9.81 2.39
CA LYS A 143 9.15 11.05 2.49
C LYS A 143 9.37 11.98 1.30
N SER A 144 8.35 12.78 1.01
CA SER A 144 8.46 13.92 0.10
C SER A 144 7.57 15.05 0.58
N SER A 145 8.02 16.30 0.45
CA SER A 145 7.19 17.46 0.74
C SER A 145 7.01 18.34 -0.48
N LEU A 146 5.79 18.84 -0.67
CA LEU A 146 5.44 19.87 -1.65
C LEU A 146 5.02 21.11 -0.89
N ARG A 147 5.76 22.20 -1.09
CA ARG A 147 5.52 23.49 -0.45
C ARG A 147 5.10 24.53 -1.47
N ILE A 148 3.98 25.19 -1.18
CA ILE A 148 3.51 26.40 -1.85
C ILE A 148 3.95 27.59 -0.98
N ILE A 149 4.77 28.47 -1.53
CA ILE A 149 5.30 29.62 -0.77
C ILE A 149 4.23 30.70 -0.59
N LYS A 150 3.50 31.02 -1.66
CA LYS A 150 2.44 32.04 -1.68
C LYS A 150 1.25 31.51 -2.48
N ALA A 151 0.18 31.14 -1.79
CA ALA A 151 -0.99 30.54 -2.41
C ALA A 151 -1.72 31.53 -3.35
N THR A 152 -2.00 31.10 -4.58
CA THR A 152 -2.84 31.80 -5.55
C THR A 152 -4.03 30.91 -5.90
N ARG A 153 -5.06 31.44 -6.57
CA ARG A 153 -6.23 30.64 -6.97
C ARG A 153 -5.85 29.46 -7.87
N ASP A 154 -4.80 29.59 -8.66
CA ASP A 154 -4.28 28.54 -9.56
C ASP A 154 -3.59 27.38 -8.83
N HIS A 155 -3.42 27.48 -7.52
CA HIS A 155 -2.98 26.39 -6.65
C HIS A 155 -4.15 25.60 -6.05
N SER A 156 -5.39 25.97 -6.33
CA SER A 156 -6.51 25.13 -5.92
C SER A 156 -6.64 23.93 -6.83
N GLY A 157 -6.83 22.75 -6.25
CA GLY A 157 -6.97 21.51 -7.01
C GLY A 157 -6.55 20.28 -6.25
N ASN A 158 -6.51 19.16 -6.97
CA ASN A 158 -6.12 17.88 -6.44
C ASN A 158 -4.61 17.69 -6.55
N TYR A 159 -3.96 17.43 -5.41
CA TYR A 159 -2.55 17.11 -5.32
C TYR A 159 -2.37 15.62 -5.05
N SER A 160 -1.66 14.93 -5.94
CA SER A 160 -1.40 13.49 -5.81
C SER A 160 0.07 13.20 -5.61
N CYS A 161 0.39 12.37 -4.62
CA CYS A 161 1.70 11.81 -4.38
C CYS A 161 1.75 10.38 -4.92
N VAL A 162 2.67 10.12 -5.86
CA VAL A 162 2.79 8.86 -6.58
C VAL A 162 4.23 8.35 -6.46
N ALA A 163 4.41 7.14 -5.93
CA ALA A 163 5.72 6.50 -5.82
C ALA A 163 5.80 5.22 -6.66
N GLY A 164 7.02 4.84 -7.08
CA GLY A 164 7.19 3.74 -8.04
C GLY A 164 6.66 2.37 -7.59
N ASN A 165 6.64 2.11 -6.28
CA ASN A 165 6.23 0.82 -5.71
C ASN A 165 5.08 0.96 -4.71
N ALA A 166 4.22 1.99 -4.82
CA ALA A 166 3.15 2.21 -3.85
C ALA A 166 1.86 2.73 -4.50
N TYR A 167 0.72 2.39 -3.92
CA TYR A 167 -0.56 3.00 -4.29
C TYR A 167 -0.52 4.51 -4.00
N PRO A 168 -1.05 5.35 -4.90
CA PRO A 168 -0.95 6.80 -4.75
C PRO A 168 -1.94 7.34 -3.70
N ALA A 169 -1.61 8.48 -3.12
CA ALA A 169 -2.51 9.26 -2.27
C ALA A 169 -2.80 10.61 -2.89
N SER A 170 -3.97 11.16 -2.58
CA SER A 170 -4.42 12.45 -3.10
C SER A 170 -5.07 13.28 -2.00
N ALA A 171 -4.86 14.60 -2.05
CA ALA A 171 -5.51 15.57 -1.18
C ALA A 171 -5.91 16.80 -2.00
N PHE A 172 -7.12 17.30 -1.78
CA PHE A 172 -7.63 18.49 -2.42
C PHE A 172 -7.28 19.74 -1.61
N VAL A 173 -6.74 20.75 -2.27
CA VAL A 173 -6.41 22.03 -1.66
C VAL A 173 -7.37 23.11 -2.17
N HIS A 174 -8.09 23.73 -1.23
CA HIS A 174 -8.98 24.85 -1.46
C HIS A 174 -8.28 26.16 -1.10
N ILE A 175 -8.19 27.10 -2.04
CA ILE A 175 -7.65 28.44 -1.77
C ILE A 175 -8.80 29.43 -1.55
N LEU A 176 -8.95 29.93 -0.31
CA LEU A 176 -10.05 30.80 0.10
C LEU A 176 -9.61 32.26 0.20
N ASN A 177 -10.53 33.19 -0.13
CA ASN A 177 -10.37 34.62 0.17
C ASN A 177 -10.91 34.91 1.58
N GLU A 178 -10.34 35.87 2.29
CA GLU A 178 -10.75 36.21 3.67
C GLU A 178 -12.19 36.72 3.79
N GLU A 179 -12.82 37.15 2.70
CA GLU A 179 -14.12 37.81 2.72
C GLU A 179 -15.29 36.87 3.03
N ASN A 180 -15.09 35.54 3.15
CA ASN A 180 -16.16 34.61 3.56
C ASN A 180 -15.65 33.49 4.48
N PRO A 181 -15.46 33.75 5.79
CA PRO A 181 -15.12 32.73 6.78
C PRO A 181 -16.31 31.85 7.22
N ALA A 182 -17.50 32.01 6.62
CA ALA A 182 -18.74 31.38 7.08
C ALA A 182 -19.16 30.17 6.22
N ALA A 183 -18.39 29.09 6.31
CA ALA A 183 -18.90 27.73 6.08
C ALA A 183 -18.30 26.75 7.11
N MET A 184 -17.90 27.28 8.28
CA MET A 184 -17.47 26.48 9.42
C MET A 184 -18.73 26.00 10.16
N GLN A 185 -19.03 24.72 9.99
CA GLN A 185 -20.16 23.96 10.51
C GLN A 185 -20.84 24.52 11.77
N THR A 186 -22.09 24.97 11.64
CA THR A 186 -23.05 25.02 12.75
C THR A 186 -23.89 23.74 12.76
N GLY A 187 -23.34 22.68 13.35
CA GLY A 187 -24.16 21.56 13.82
C GLY A 187 -24.94 21.94 15.07
N SER A 188 -25.95 22.80 14.95
CA SER A 188 -26.86 23.09 16.06
C SER A 188 -27.83 21.92 16.24
N SER A 189 -27.47 20.99 17.12
CA SER A 189 -28.39 20.03 17.73
C SER A 189 -29.42 20.79 18.56
N GLN A 190 -30.56 21.12 17.95
CA GLN A 190 -31.77 21.44 18.71
C GLN A 190 -32.53 20.14 18.96
N ARG A 191 -32.43 19.72 20.21
CA ARG A 191 -33.13 18.58 20.80
C ARG A 191 -34.58 19.01 21.07
N GLU A 192 -35.47 18.85 20.10
CA GLU A 192 -36.91 18.98 20.36
C GLU A 192 -37.42 17.72 21.08
N LYS A 193 -37.81 17.91 22.34
CA LYS A 193 -38.60 16.95 23.13
C LYS A 193 -40.08 17.30 22.97
N ALA A 194 -40.89 16.37 22.45
CA ALA A 194 -42.33 16.20 22.73
C ALA A 194 -42.89 15.16 21.75
N ARG A 195 -43.81 14.23 22.05
CA ARG A 195 -44.51 13.74 23.25
C ARG A 195 -44.99 12.32 22.86
N LEU A 196 -45.01 11.38 23.81
CA LEU A 196 -45.61 10.05 23.57
C LEU A 196 -47.11 10.20 23.29
N ALA A 197 -47.57 9.64 22.18
CA ALA A 197 -48.96 9.27 21.96
C ALA A 197 -49.00 7.76 21.71
N THR A 198 -49.50 7.05 22.71
CA THR A 198 -49.79 5.62 22.71
C THR A 198 -50.94 5.32 21.75
N PHE A 199 -50.73 4.42 20.78
CA PHE A 199 -51.82 3.70 20.14
C PHE A 199 -51.49 2.21 20.12
N LEU A 200 -52.19 1.48 20.99
CA LEU A 200 -52.30 0.03 20.97
C LEU A 200 -53.05 -0.39 19.71
N THR A 201 -52.44 -1.19 18.85
CA THR A 201 -53.17 -2.22 18.10
C THR A 201 -52.32 -3.47 17.99
N GLN A 202 -52.83 -4.55 18.58
CA GLN A 202 -52.37 -5.92 18.37
C GLN A 202 -52.60 -6.29 16.90
N ILE A 203 -51.69 -7.02 16.26
CA ILE A 203 -52.04 -8.17 15.43
C ILE A 203 -50.87 -9.17 15.43
N LEU A 204 -51.30 -10.42 15.44
CA LEU A 204 -50.66 -11.68 15.72
C LEU A 204 -49.65 -12.12 14.65
N PHE A 205 -48.64 -12.86 15.11
CA PHE A 205 -47.64 -13.66 14.39
C PHE A 205 -48.12 -14.34 13.10
N LEU A 206 -47.22 -14.42 12.11
CA LEU A 206 -46.92 -15.69 11.44
C LEU A 206 -45.42 -15.75 11.09
N ILE A 207 -44.73 -16.66 11.77
CA ILE A 207 -43.43 -17.20 11.38
C ILE A 207 -43.69 -18.07 10.16
N VAL A 208 -43.01 -17.80 9.04
CA VAL A 208 -42.77 -18.84 8.03
C VAL A 208 -41.26 -18.97 7.89
N SER A 209 -40.77 -20.02 8.53
CA SER A 209 -39.48 -20.63 8.27
C SER A 209 -39.47 -21.24 6.86
N ASN A 210 -38.26 -21.26 6.28
CA ASN A 210 -37.77 -22.09 5.18
C ASN A 210 -38.16 -21.69 3.74
N MET A 211 -37.14 -21.33 2.94
CA MET A 211 -36.23 -22.31 2.31
C MET A 211 -34.85 -21.69 2.12
#